data_AF-A0A0F9K734-F1
#
_entry.id   AF-A0A0F9K734-F1
#
_cell.length_a   1.000
_cell.length_b   1.000
_cell.length_c   1.000
_cell.angle_alpha   90.00
_cell.angle_beta   90.00
_cell.angle_gamma   90.00
#
_symmetry.space_group_name_H-M   'P 1'
#
loop_
_entity.id
_entity.type
_entity.pdbx_description
1 polymer ?
#
loop_
_entity_poly.entity_id
_entity_poly.type
_entity_poly.pdbx_seq_one_letter_code
_entity_poly.pdbx_strand_id
1 'polypeptide(L)'
;MLDYFSPSDLSQILEPLNEFFNGFNYFFYMLFKNGNFLFFFLFLLMGIVLFINAREIEYHDKIRGKEELVKRRGRIGSVLLILLSFGFLSKDLFAFLFSIFSNLPEPKFLVKFMYEIDLYSLENIHTLDLGHRTLFFFISSFSLISLLLIIIGIYLLLFNKFILRSKLKTFAFLGVGLLFWILVGFNMALRLII
;
A
#
# COMPACT_ATOMS: atom_id res chain seq x y z
N MET A 1 -16.42 -40.62 -14.08
CA MET A 1 -16.74 -39.88 -12.83
C MET A 1 -16.54 -38.37 -13.04
N LEU A 2 -16.95 -37.85 -14.21
CA LEU A 2 -16.82 -36.45 -14.64
C LEU A 2 -18.02 -36.03 -15.51
N ASP A 3 -19.16 -36.71 -15.36
CA ASP A 3 -20.44 -36.29 -15.91
C ASP A 3 -21.31 -36.02 -14.69
N TYR A 4 -21.56 -34.76 -14.34
CA TYR A 4 -22.67 -34.26 -13.50
C TYR A 4 -22.35 -32.83 -13.02
N PHE A 5 -22.17 -31.90 -13.96
CA PHE A 5 -22.66 -30.55 -13.73
C PHE A 5 -23.55 -30.23 -14.92
N SER A 6 -24.86 -30.18 -14.70
CA SER A 6 -25.78 -29.62 -15.69
C SER A 6 -25.34 -28.17 -15.96
N PRO A 7 -25.41 -27.66 -17.20
CA PRO A 7 -25.13 -26.25 -17.49
C PRO A 7 -25.91 -25.28 -16.58
N SER A 8 -27.09 -25.68 -16.11
CA SER A 8 -27.90 -24.95 -15.12
C SER A 8 -27.20 -24.79 -13.78
N ASP A 9 -26.53 -25.83 -13.30
CA ASP A 9 -25.90 -25.86 -11.97
C ASP A 9 -24.58 -25.07 -11.99
N LEU A 10 -23.88 -25.12 -13.13
CA LEU A 10 -22.73 -24.27 -13.39
C LEU A 10 -23.13 -22.79 -13.47
N SER A 11 -24.24 -22.46 -14.13
CA SER A 11 -24.72 -21.07 -14.20
C SER A 11 -25.08 -20.49 -12.82
N GLN A 12 -25.70 -21.28 -11.94
CA GLN A 12 -26.07 -20.85 -10.59
C GLN A 12 -24.87 -20.58 -9.67
N ILE A 13 -23.72 -21.21 -9.93
CA ILE A 13 -22.48 -20.96 -9.18
C ILE A 13 -21.66 -19.85 -9.84
N LEU A 14 -21.64 -19.81 -11.18
CA LEU A 14 -20.87 -18.83 -11.94
C LEU A 14 -21.45 -17.43 -11.85
N GLU A 15 -22.77 -17.25 -11.78
CA GLU A 15 -23.40 -15.93 -11.64
C GLU A 15 -22.95 -15.18 -10.37
N PRO A 16 -23.12 -15.73 -9.14
CA PRO A 16 -22.66 -15.04 -7.94
C PRO A 16 -21.14 -14.88 -7.89
N LEU A 17 -20.38 -15.81 -8.48
CA LEU A 17 -18.93 -15.71 -8.57
C LEU A 17 -18.49 -14.58 -9.52
N ASN A 18 -19.17 -14.41 -10.65
CA ASN A 18 -18.94 -13.33 -11.59
C ASN A 18 -19.31 -11.98 -10.98
N GLU A 19 -20.42 -11.90 -10.25
CA GLU A 19 -20.79 -10.69 -9.49
C GLU A 19 -19.74 -10.35 -8.43
N PHE A 20 -19.25 -11.34 -7.69
CA PHE A 20 -18.15 -11.16 -6.74
C PHE A 20 -16.89 -10.63 -7.41
N PHE A 21 -16.46 -11.23 -8.53
CA PHE A 21 -15.28 -10.76 -9.27
C PHE A 21 -15.49 -9.36 -9.87
N ASN A 22 -16.70 -9.03 -10.32
CA ASN A 22 -17.02 -7.66 -10.75
C ASN A 22 -16.91 -6.67 -9.59
N GLY A 23 -17.47 -7.00 -8.42
CA GLY A 23 -17.37 -6.19 -7.21
C GLY A 23 -15.92 -6.02 -6.75
N PHE A 24 -15.15 -7.11 -6.74
CA PHE A 24 -13.71 -7.11 -6.42
C PHE A 24 -12.95 -6.16 -7.36
N ASN A 25 -13.12 -6.31 -8.67
CA ASN A 25 -12.45 -5.48 -9.66
C ASN A 25 -12.83 -4.00 -9.52
N TYR A 26 -14.11 -3.71 -9.30
CA TYR A 26 -14.57 -2.34 -9.11
C TYR A 26 -13.99 -1.71 -7.84
N PHE A 27 -13.95 -2.46 -6.73
CA PHE A 27 -13.33 -2.02 -5.48
C PHE A 27 -11.86 -1.67 -5.69
N PHE A 28 -11.07 -2.58 -6.28
CA PHE A 28 -9.64 -2.35 -6.49
C PHE A 28 -9.38 -1.26 -7.52
N TYR A 29 -10.19 -1.15 -8.57
CA TYR A 29 -10.15 -0.03 -9.50
C TYR A 29 -10.30 1.31 -8.77
N MET A 30 -11.32 1.44 -7.92
CA MET A 30 -11.54 2.66 -7.13
C MET A 30 -10.44 2.91 -6.12
N LEU A 31 -9.88 1.86 -5.50
CA LEU A 31 -8.78 1.95 -4.55
C LEU A 31 -7.51 2.50 -5.22
N PHE A 32 -7.11 1.94 -6.37
CA PHE A 32 -5.92 2.39 -7.08
C PHE A 32 -6.12 3.77 -7.71
N LYS A 33 -7.29 4.02 -8.33
CA LYS A 33 -7.64 5.34 -8.89
C LYS A 33 -7.56 6.47 -7.87
N ASN A 34 -7.94 6.19 -6.62
CA ASN A 34 -7.90 7.17 -5.53
C ASN A 34 -6.72 6.95 -4.57
N GLY A 35 -5.74 6.11 -4.94
CA GLY A 35 -4.66 5.68 -4.05
C GLY A 35 -3.90 6.87 -3.47
N ASN A 36 -3.53 7.83 -4.31
CA ASN A 36 -2.85 9.06 -3.88
C ASN A 36 -3.63 9.84 -2.81
N PHE A 37 -4.94 10.02 -3.01
CA PHE A 37 -5.81 10.71 -2.05
C PHE A 37 -5.95 9.94 -0.74
N LEU A 38 -6.02 8.61 -0.83
CA LEU A 38 -6.09 7.73 0.32
C LEU A 38 -4.80 7.81 1.15
N PHE A 39 -3.63 7.77 0.49
CA PHE A 39 -2.34 7.96 1.16
C PHE A 39 -2.19 9.36 1.75
N PHE A 40 -2.61 10.42 1.05
CA PHE A 40 -2.69 11.77 1.60
C PHE A 40 -3.51 11.80 2.89
N PHE A 41 -4.71 11.22 2.88
CA PHE A 41 -5.60 11.21 4.04
C PHE A 41 -5.03 10.38 5.21
N LEU A 42 -4.36 9.26 4.93
CA LEU A 42 -3.67 8.47 5.95
C LEU A 42 -2.53 9.26 6.60
N PHE A 43 -1.69 9.96 5.83
CA PHE A 43 -0.64 10.81 6.39
C PHE A 43 -1.21 11.99 7.20
N LEU A 44 -2.32 12.58 6.72
CA LEU A 44 -3.03 13.62 7.44
C LEU A 44 -3.56 13.12 8.80
N LEU A 45 -4.27 11.98 8.81
CA LEU A 45 -4.79 11.37 10.04
C LEU A 45 -3.66 11.00 11.00
N MET A 46 -2.58 10.41 10.50
CA MET A 46 -1.40 10.11 11.31
C MET A 46 -0.82 11.40 11.93
N GLY A 47 -0.75 12.49 11.16
CA GLY A 47 -0.35 13.80 11.66
C GLY A 47 -1.26 14.32 12.78
N ILE A 48 -2.58 14.21 12.61
CA ILE A 48 -3.56 14.60 13.64
C ILE A 48 -3.38 13.78 14.91
N VAL A 49 -3.25 12.46 14.80
CA VAL A 49 -3.07 11.56 15.97
C VAL A 49 -1.78 11.89 16.71
N LEU A 50 -0.67 12.08 15.99
CA LEU A 50 0.60 12.47 16.59
C LEU A 50 0.52 13.83 17.27
N PHE A 51 -0.24 14.78 16.70
CA PHE A 51 -0.47 16.08 17.31
C PHE A 51 -1.29 16.00 18.60
N ILE A 52 -2.35 15.21 18.62
CA ILE A 52 -3.16 14.98 19.83
C ILE A 52 -2.31 14.35 20.93
N ASN A 53 -1.56 13.29 20.62
CA ASN A 53 -0.67 12.64 21.58
C ASN A 53 0.40 13.61 22.12
N ALA A 54 0.98 14.44 21.25
CA ALA A 54 1.99 15.39 21.67
C ALA A 54 1.41 16.53 22.54
N ARG A 55 0.18 16.97 22.25
CA ARG A 55 -0.58 17.92 23.08
C ARG A 55 -0.87 17.35 24.47
N GLU A 56 -1.24 16.08 24.56
CA GLU A 56 -1.51 15.40 25.83
C GLU A 56 -0.24 15.29 26.70
N ILE A 57 0.90 14.92 26.09
CA ILE A 57 2.20 14.92 26.77
C ILE A 57 2.58 16.32 27.25
N GLU A 58 2.36 17.35 26.42
CA GLU A 58 2.62 18.74 26.80
C GLU A 58 1.75 19.18 27.98
N TYR A 59 0.47 18.81 27.98
CA TYR A 59 -0.45 19.11 29.08
C TYR A 59 0.00 18.46 30.39
N HIS A 60 0.43 17.20 30.34
CA HIS A 60 1.00 16.51 31.50
C HIS A 60 2.29 17.15 32.02
N ASP A 61 3.19 17.56 31.13
CA ASP A 61 4.45 18.23 31.53
C ASP A 61 4.22 19.65 32.07
N LYS A 62 3.18 20.35 31.58
CA LYS A 62 2.76 21.66 32.10
C LYS A 62 2.26 21.55 33.54
N ILE A 63 1.51 20.51 33.88
CA ILE A 63 1.09 20.22 35.26
C ILE A 63 2.30 19.95 36.16
N ARG A 64 3.40 19.39 35.61
CA ARG A 64 4.64 19.10 36.34
C ARG A 64 5.63 20.27 36.42
N GLY A 65 5.27 21.45 35.92
CA GLY A 65 6.07 22.69 36.10
C GLY A 65 7.39 22.75 35.32
N LYS A 66 7.54 22.00 34.23
CA LYS A 66 8.77 22.05 33.41
C LYS A 66 8.70 23.18 32.38
N GLU A 67 9.60 24.15 32.45
CA GLU A 67 9.66 25.34 31.57
C GLU A 67 10.07 25.09 30.10
N GLU A 68 10.34 23.85 29.68
CA GLU A 68 10.74 23.52 28.29
C GLU A 68 9.61 23.63 27.23
N LEU A 69 8.43 24.11 27.62
CA LEU A 69 7.19 24.07 26.83
C LEU A 69 7.27 24.81 25.48
N VAL A 70 8.01 25.92 25.39
CA VAL A 70 8.10 26.74 24.16
C VAL A 70 8.90 26.03 23.06
N LYS A 71 9.98 25.31 23.41
CA LYS A 71 10.80 24.56 22.44
C LYS A 71 10.08 23.34 21.88
N ARG A 72 9.12 22.76 22.62
CA ARG A 72 8.34 21.58 22.17
C ARG A 72 7.19 21.93 21.23
N ARG A 73 6.47 23.05 21.44
CA ARG A 73 5.39 23.49 20.54
C ARG A 73 5.84 23.68 19.09
N GLY A 74 7.02 24.29 18.91
CA GLY A 74 7.62 24.45 17.59
C GLY A 74 7.80 23.10 16.89
N ARG A 75 8.38 22.10 17.59
CA ARG A 75 8.63 20.76 17.04
C ARG A 75 7.35 20.03 16.63
N ILE A 76 6.28 20.14 17.41
CA ILE A 76 5.00 19.48 17.12
C ILE A 76 4.36 20.08 15.87
N GLY A 77 4.35 21.41 15.75
CA GLY A 77 3.91 22.09 14.53
C GLY A 77 4.75 21.73 13.31
N SER A 78 6.07 21.58 13.47
CA SER A 78 6.96 21.11 12.41
C SER A 78 6.63 19.69 11.95
N VAL A 79 6.37 18.76 12.87
CA VAL A 79 6.02 17.36 12.53
C VAL A 79 4.72 17.29 11.74
N LEU A 80 3.72 18.09 12.12
CA LEU A 80 2.44 18.13 11.40
C LEU A 80 2.59 18.72 9.99
N LEU A 81 3.38 19.79 9.84
CA LEU A 81 3.71 20.38 8.53
C LEU A 81 4.53 19.42 7.66
N ILE A 82 5.45 18.66 8.24
CA ILE A 82 6.23 17.63 7.54
C ILE A 82 5.29 16.53 7.04
N LEU A 83 4.36 16.05 7.87
CA LEU A 83 3.40 15.00 7.47
C LEU A 83 2.41 15.49 6.40
N LEU A 84 1.94 16.74 6.49
CA LEU A 84 1.15 17.38 5.44
C LEU A 84 1.94 17.53 4.13
N SER A 85 3.21 17.91 4.22
CA SER A 85 4.11 17.98 3.07
C SER A 85 4.32 16.60 2.43
N PHE A 86 4.52 15.55 3.23
CA PHE A 86 4.60 14.16 2.74
C PHE A 86 3.30 13.68 2.10
N GLY A 87 2.14 14.06 2.66
CA GLY A 87 0.85 13.80 2.06
C GLY A 87 0.75 14.45 0.68
N PHE A 88 1.07 15.74 0.58
CA PHE A 88 0.98 16.50 -0.67
C PHE A 88 1.98 15.98 -1.73
N LEU A 89 3.18 15.63 -1.29
CA LEU A 89 4.25 15.06 -2.12
C LEU A 89 4.10 13.55 -2.34
N SER A 90 3.02 12.92 -1.88
CA SER A 90 2.86 11.46 -1.98
C SER A 90 2.90 10.97 -3.43
N LYS A 91 2.31 11.74 -4.36
CA LYS A 91 2.39 11.43 -5.80
C LYS A 91 3.83 11.45 -6.32
N ASP A 92 4.59 12.49 -6.00
CA ASP A 92 5.99 12.62 -6.41
C ASP A 92 6.86 11.54 -5.74
N LEU A 93 6.55 11.17 -4.50
CA LEU A 93 7.19 10.05 -3.79
C LEU A 93 6.94 8.73 -4.52
N PHE A 94 5.71 8.44 -4.95
CA PHE A 94 5.42 7.23 -5.72
C PHE A 94 6.10 7.22 -7.08
N ALA A 95 6.14 8.37 -7.77
CA ALA A 95 6.87 8.51 -9.03
C ALA A 95 8.39 8.29 -8.86
N PHE A 96 8.97 8.82 -7.78
CA PHE A 96 10.37 8.61 -7.43
C PHE A 96 10.67 7.14 -7.09
N LEU A 97 9.82 6.50 -6.28
CA LEU A 97 9.94 5.07 -5.97
C LEU A 97 9.85 4.22 -7.24
N PHE A 98 8.91 4.53 -8.14
CA PHE A 98 8.78 3.86 -9.43
C PHE A 98 10.05 4.02 -10.27
N SER A 99 10.64 5.21 -10.34
CA SER A 99 11.91 5.42 -11.05
C SER A 99 13.04 4.56 -10.47
N ILE A 100 13.18 4.46 -9.14
CA ILE A 100 14.19 3.59 -8.52
C ILE A 100 13.94 2.12 -8.87
N PHE A 101 12.70 1.65 -8.66
CA PHE A 101 12.38 0.23 -8.81
C PHE A 101 12.24 -0.22 -10.27
N SER A 102 12.05 0.70 -11.21
CA SER A 102 12.12 0.42 -12.65
C SER A 102 13.51 -0.02 -13.12
N ASN A 103 14.56 0.30 -12.36
CA ASN A 103 15.92 -0.15 -12.64
C ASN A 103 16.23 -1.54 -12.06
N LEU A 104 15.35 -2.10 -11.24
CA LEU A 104 15.54 -3.44 -10.69
C LEU A 104 14.93 -4.50 -11.62
N PRO A 105 15.55 -5.68 -11.71
CA PRO A 105 15.02 -6.76 -12.54
C PRO A 105 13.64 -7.19 -12.02
N GLU A 106 12.64 -7.12 -12.90
CA GLU A 106 11.31 -7.65 -12.59
C GLU A 106 11.27 -9.18 -12.66
N PRO A 107 10.39 -9.84 -11.88
CA PRO A 107 10.23 -11.28 -11.94
C PRO A 107 9.85 -11.72 -13.36
N LYS A 108 10.55 -12.71 -13.94
CA LYS A 108 10.35 -13.15 -15.33
C LYS A 108 8.91 -13.61 -15.66
N PHE A 109 8.20 -14.14 -14.67
CA PHE A 109 6.78 -14.50 -14.80
C PHE A 109 5.91 -13.27 -15.09
N LEU A 110 6.21 -12.15 -14.43
CA LEU A 110 5.55 -10.87 -14.68
C LEU A 110 5.93 -10.29 -16.03
N VAL A 111 7.20 -10.35 -16.42
CA VAL A 111 7.65 -9.87 -17.74
C VAL A 111 6.89 -10.58 -18.86
N LYS A 112 6.63 -11.89 -18.73
CA LYS A 112 5.83 -12.64 -19.71
C LYS A 112 4.35 -12.24 -19.70
N PHE A 113 3.77 -12.00 -18.51
CA PHE A 113 2.41 -11.49 -18.35
C PHE A 113 2.26 -10.02 -18.80
N MET A 114 3.32 -9.23 -18.77
CA MET A 114 3.36 -7.81 -19.14
C MET A 114 3.64 -7.61 -20.63
N TYR A 115 4.42 -8.48 -21.29
CA TYR A 115 4.73 -8.38 -22.73
C TYR A 115 3.54 -8.68 -23.64
N GLU A 116 2.54 -9.43 -23.18
CA GLU A 116 1.27 -9.56 -23.91
C GLU A 116 0.42 -8.27 -23.82
N ILE A 117 0.80 -7.31 -22.97
CA ILE A 117 -0.11 -6.32 -22.42
C ILE A 117 0.54 -4.94 -22.23
N ASP A 118 0.93 -4.34 -23.34
CA ASP A 118 1.18 -2.88 -23.49
C ASP A 118 -0.05 -2.01 -23.10
N LEU A 119 -1.17 -2.64 -22.70
CA LEU A 119 -2.46 -2.06 -22.35
C LEU A 119 -2.66 -1.79 -20.84
N TYR A 120 -1.69 -1.96 -19.94
CA TYR A 120 -1.93 -1.81 -18.49
C TYR A 120 -1.62 -0.42 -17.93
N SER A 121 -2.37 0.58 -18.38
CA SER A 121 -2.73 1.74 -17.55
C SER A 121 -4.08 1.45 -16.88
N LEU A 122 -4.36 2.09 -15.74
CA LEU A 122 -5.67 1.97 -15.09
C LEU A 122 -6.82 2.36 -16.04
N GLU A 123 -6.53 3.17 -17.07
CA GLU A 123 -7.45 3.60 -18.12
C GLU A 123 -7.83 2.49 -19.09
N ASN A 124 -6.94 1.55 -19.38
CA ASN A 124 -7.14 0.51 -20.39
C ASN A 124 -7.56 -0.85 -19.79
N ILE A 125 -7.66 -0.94 -18.47
CA ILE A 125 -8.01 -2.18 -17.76
C ILE A 125 -9.41 -2.73 -18.07
N HIS A 126 -10.28 -1.89 -18.65
CA HIS A 126 -11.65 -2.24 -19.04
C HIS A 126 -11.69 -3.08 -20.32
N THR A 127 -10.60 -3.12 -21.11
CA THR A 127 -10.52 -3.92 -22.34
C THR A 127 -10.21 -5.40 -22.07
N LEU A 128 -9.97 -5.76 -20.80
CA LEU A 128 -9.62 -7.10 -20.39
C LEU A 128 -10.84 -7.91 -20.00
N ASP A 129 -10.79 -9.20 -20.28
CA ASP A 129 -11.76 -10.15 -19.76
C ASP A 129 -11.73 -10.21 -18.22
N LEU A 130 -12.86 -10.62 -17.63
CA LEU A 130 -13.09 -10.63 -16.18
C LEU A 130 -11.98 -11.37 -15.42
N GLY A 131 -11.54 -12.53 -15.93
CA GLY A 131 -10.48 -13.33 -15.31
C GLY A 131 -9.13 -12.61 -15.29
N HIS A 132 -8.73 -12.04 -16.44
CA HIS A 132 -7.47 -11.32 -16.58
C HIS A 132 -7.44 -10.06 -15.72
N ARG A 133 -8.55 -9.32 -15.68
CA ARG A 133 -8.71 -8.13 -14.83
C ARG A 133 -8.59 -8.46 -13.34
N THR A 134 -9.24 -9.55 -12.92
CA THR A 134 -9.21 -10.02 -11.52
C THR A 134 -7.80 -10.42 -11.12
N LEU A 135 -7.11 -11.19 -11.96
CA LEU A 135 -5.74 -11.61 -11.72
C LEU A 135 -4.78 -10.40 -11.67
N PHE A 136 -4.96 -9.44 -12.56
CA PHE A 136 -4.18 -8.21 -12.57
C PHE A 136 -4.34 -7.39 -11.27
N PHE A 137 -5.56 -7.14 -10.82
CA PHE A 137 -5.79 -6.43 -9.55
C PHE A 137 -5.29 -7.23 -8.34
N PHE A 138 -5.39 -8.55 -8.38
CA PHE A 138 -4.87 -9.42 -7.33
C PHE A 138 -3.34 -9.30 -7.22
N ILE A 139 -2.62 -9.46 -8.33
CA ILE A 139 -1.16 -9.25 -8.43
C ILE A 139 -0.78 -7.86 -7.93
N SER A 140 -1.48 -6.82 -8.41
CA SER A 140 -1.20 -5.44 -8.04
C SER A 140 -1.41 -5.18 -6.54
N SER A 141 -2.39 -5.84 -5.93
CA SER A 141 -2.63 -5.74 -4.49
C SER A 141 -1.52 -6.40 -3.67
N PHE A 142 -1.03 -7.56 -4.10
CA PHE A 142 0.13 -8.21 -3.46
C PHE A 142 1.40 -7.36 -3.58
N SER A 143 1.59 -6.71 -4.73
CA SER A 143 2.68 -5.75 -4.97
C SER A 143 2.59 -4.56 -3.98
N LEU A 144 1.39 -4.01 -3.77
CA LEU A 144 1.17 -2.92 -2.81
C LEU A 144 1.43 -3.36 -1.36
N ILE A 145 0.92 -4.53 -0.99
CA ILE A 145 1.14 -5.11 0.35
C ILE A 145 2.63 -5.32 0.59
N SER A 146 3.36 -5.87 -0.38
CA SER A 146 4.80 -6.08 -0.29
C SER A 146 5.57 -4.77 0.00
N LEU A 147 5.22 -3.70 -0.72
CA LEU A 147 5.80 -2.38 -0.52
C LEU A 147 5.50 -1.83 0.89
N LEU A 148 4.26 -1.95 1.35
CA LEU A 148 3.86 -1.54 2.70
C LEU A 148 4.60 -2.33 3.79
N LEU A 149 4.74 -3.65 3.63
CA LEU A 149 5.44 -4.50 4.59
C LEU A 149 6.91 -4.11 4.73
N ILE A 150 7.57 -3.78 3.62
CA ILE A 150 8.96 -3.31 3.65
C ILE A 150 9.07 -1.95 4.31
N ILE A 151 8.17 -1.01 3.99
CA ILE A 151 8.15 0.31 4.64
C ILE A 151 7.95 0.16 6.16
N ILE A 152 6.99 -0.66 6.59
CA ILE A 152 6.75 -0.96 8.01
C ILE A 152 7.98 -1.62 8.63
N GLY A 153 8.62 -2.57 7.93
CA GLY A 153 9.85 -3.21 8.37
C GLY A 153 10.99 -2.22 8.57
N ILE A 154 11.25 -1.32 7.62
CA ILE A 154 12.27 -0.27 7.72
C ILE A 154 11.95 0.67 8.88
N TYR A 155 10.68 1.08 9.00
CA TYR A 155 10.22 1.92 10.11
C TYR A 155 10.51 1.27 11.47
N LEU A 156 10.14 -0.01 11.64
CA LEU A 156 10.43 -0.74 12.86
C LEU A 156 11.93 -0.87 13.12
N LEU A 157 12.75 -1.04 12.08
CA LEU A 157 14.21 -1.13 12.23
C LEU A 157 14.81 0.18 12.73
N LEU A 158 14.36 1.32 12.21
CA LEU A 158 14.87 2.65 12.57
C LEU A 158 14.42 3.11 13.97
N PHE A 159 13.16 2.85 14.33
CA PHE A 159 12.56 3.41 15.55
C PHE A 159 12.56 2.45 16.74
N ASN A 160 12.74 1.14 16.52
CA ASN A 160 12.66 0.15 17.60
C ASN A 160 14.05 -0.24 18.13
N LYS A 161 14.71 0.71 18.81
CA LYS A 161 16.08 0.54 19.32
C LYS A 161 16.27 -0.49 20.45
N PHE A 162 15.22 -0.95 21.15
CA PHE A 162 15.41 -1.57 22.48
C PHE A 162 14.73 -2.93 22.78
N ILE A 163 13.93 -3.54 21.89
CA ILE A 163 13.20 -4.79 22.24
C ILE A 163 13.54 -5.94 21.29
N LEU A 164 14.20 -6.99 21.79
CA LEU A 164 14.58 -8.20 21.02
C LEU A 164 13.36 -8.87 20.32
N ARG A 165 12.20 -8.84 20.98
CA ARG A 165 10.91 -9.35 20.46
C ARG A 165 10.36 -8.53 19.29
N SER A 166 10.76 -7.26 19.18
CA SER A 166 10.44 -6.41 18.03
C SER A 166 11.35 -6.70 16.83
N LYS A 167 12.63 -7.04 17.07
CA LYS A 167 13.57 -7.37 15.98
C LYS A 167 13.08 -8.55 15.15
N LEU A 168 12.55 -9.59 15.78
CA LEU A 168 12.03 -10.77 15.07
C LEU A 168 10.79 -10.43 14.22
N LYS A 169 9.90 -9.56 14.72
CA LYS A 169 8.77 -9.03 13.93
C LYS A 169 9.25 -8.18 12.76
N THR A 170 10.29 -7.36 12.98
CA THR A 170 10.91 -6.52 11.96
C THR A 170 11.46 -7.37 10.81
N PHE A 171 12.22 -8.41 11.13
CA PHE A 171 12.74 -9.35 10.14
C PHE A 171 11.64 -10.16 9.45
N ALA A 172 10.55 -10.50 10.17
CA ALA A 172 9.41 -11.16 9.55
C ALA A 172 8.72 -10.23 8.53
N PHE A 173 8.48 -8.97 8.87
CA PHE A 173 7.88 -8.01 7.94
C PHE A 173 8.76 -7.73 6.71
N LEU A 174 10.07 -7.54 6.91
CA LEU A 174 11.01 -7.39 5.81
C LEU A 174 11.11 -8.66 4.96
N GLY A 175 11.17 -9.83 5.59
CA GLY A 175 11.29 -11.11 4.90
C GLY A 175 10.06 -11.45 4.07
N VAL A 176 8.86 -11.31 4.63
CA VAL A 176 7.59 -11.52 3.91
C VAL A 176 7.45 -10.49 2.80
N GLY A 177 7.77 -9.22 3.08
CA GLY A 177 7.76 -8.17 2.08
C GLY A 177 8.70 -8.48 0.91
N LEU A 178 9.95 -8.83 1.18
CA LEU A 178 10.93 -9.21 0.15
C LEU A 178 10.52 -10.47 -0.62
N LEU A 179 9.94 -11.46 0.04
CA LEU A 179 9.42 -12.66 -0.63
C LEU A 179 8.33 -12.29 -1.64
N PHE A 180 7.35 -11.46 -1.24
CA PHE A 180 6.33 -10.99 -2.17
C PHE A 180 6.89 -10.10 -3.29
N TRP A 181 7.93 -9.32 -3.00
CA TRP A 181 8.59 -8.51 -4.01
C TRP A 181 9.28 -9.39 -5.06
N ILE A 182 9.96 -10.45 -4.65
CA ILE A 182 10.59 -11.41 -5.58
C ILE A 182 9.54 -12.09 -6.48
N LEU A 183 8.34 -12.33 -5.96
CA LEU A 183 7.26 -12.95 -6.72
C LEU A 183 6.56 -11.98 -7.67
N VAL A 184 6.33 -10.74 -7.23
CA VAL A 184 5.33 -9.85 -7.85
C VAL A 184 5.88 -8.45 -8.22
N GLY A 185 7.09 -8.10 -7.78
CA GLY A 185 7.67 -6.77 -8.00
C GLY A 185 6.88 -5.63 -7.32
N PHE A 186 7.40 -4.40 -7.38
CA PHE A 186 6.69 -3.19 -6.90
C PHE A 186 6.04 -2.37 -8.01
N ASN A 187 6.54 -2.51 -9.24
CA ASN A 187 6.19 -1.63 -10.34
C ASN A 187 4.72 -1.73 -10.73
N MET A 188 4.07 -2.88 -10.53
CA MET A 188 2.64 -3.04 -10.82
C MET A 188 1.75 -2.18 -9.92
N ALA A 189 1.96 -2.20 -8.60
CA ALA A 189 1.22 -1.32 -7.71
C ALA A 189 1.56 0.15 -7.95
N LEU A 190 2.85 0.46 -8.13
CA LEU A 190 3.30 1.84 -8.31
C LEU A 190 2.76 2.47 -9.61
N ARG A 191 2.74 1.72 -10.72
CA ARG A 191 2.19 2.18 -12.00
C ARG A 191 0.70 2.49 -11.93
N LEU A 192 -0.07 1.80 -11.07
CA LEU A 192 -1.50 2.05 -10.90
C LEU A 192 -1.82 3.22 -9.98
N ILE A 193 -0.87 3.62 -9.12
CA ILE A 193 -1.04 4.72 -8.17
C ILE A 193 -0.62 6.07 -8.78
N ILE A 194 0.37 6.07 -9.69
CA ILE A 194 0.88 7.28 -10.37
C ILE A 194 -0.14 7.81 -11.38
#